data_AF-A0A2S9KJ88-F1
#
_entry.id   AF-A0A2S9KJ88-F1
#
_cell.length_a   1.000
_cell.length_b   1.000
_cell.length_c   1.000
_cell.angle_alpha   90.00
_cell.angle_beta   90.00
_cell.angle_gamma   90.00
#
_symmetry.space_group_name_H-M   'P 1'
#
loop_
_entity.id
_entity.type
_entity.pdbx_description
1 polymer ?
#
loop_
_entity_poly.entity_id
_entity_poly.type
_entity_poly.pdbx_seq_one_letter_code
_entity_poly.pdbx_strand_id
1 'polypeptide(L)'
;MPEHFTPVPLDKCYRLMNHGPTVLVSARYDGVDNVMAAAWSGVLDYGDAPKVTVVLDKATRTRELIEACGRFALQLPCVAQAKLTVAVGTHSAREMPGKLTRLGVPIFNAPGHELPLVQGCVGWLVCRLLPEPHNQQTYDLFIGQVEAAWADERVFRQGRWHFDEAPDDLRTLHHVAGGQFIVAGRTVQG
;
A
#
# COMPACT_ATOMS: atom_id res chain seq x y z
N MET A 1 -16.65 1.26 -6.74
CA MET A 1 -15.69 1.96 -5.85
C MET A 1 -16.06 1.66 -4.41
N PRO A 2 -15.11 1.66 -3.46
CA PRO A 2 -15.42 1.53 -2.04
C PRO A 2 -16.35 2.66 -1.58
N GLU A 3 -17.19 2.39 -0.57
CA GLU A 3 -18.08 3.39 0.04
C GLU A 3 -17.28 4.51 0.71
N HIS A 4 -16.20 4.16 1.41
CA HIS A 4 -15.30 5.08 2.09
C HIS A 4 -14.00 5.25 1.29
N PHE A 5 -13.96 6.29 0.46
CA PHE A 5 -12.86 6.55 -0.46
C PHE A 5 -12.78 8.06 -0.77
N THR A 6 -12.21 8.80 0.19
CA THR A 6 -12.14 10.27 0.13
C THR A 6 -10.76 10.73 -0.33
N PRO A 7 -10.65 11.67 -1.31
CA PRO A 7 -9.36 12.20 -1.74
C PRO A 7 -8.57 12.85 -0.61
N VAL A 8 -7.26 12.59 -0.59
CA VAL A 8 -6.31 13.20 0.34
C VAL A 8 -5.40 14.15 -0.44
N PRO A 9 -5.29 15.44 -0.04
CA PRO A 9 -4.36 16.37 -0.66
C PRO A 9 -2.92 15.82 -0.66
N LEU A 10 -2.19 15.99 -1.78
CA LEU A 10 -0.83 15.47 -1.93
C LEU A 10 0.11 16.01 -0.85
N ASP A 11 0.01 17.29 -0.53
CA ASP A 11 0.80 17.93 0.53
C ASP A 11 0.52 17.39 1.95
N LYS A 12 -0.49 16.54 2.12
CA LYS A 12 -0.85 15.85 3.37
C LYS A 12 -0.77 14.33 3.29
N CYS A 13 -0.62 13.72 2.12
CA CYS A 13 -0.74 12.26 1.96
C CYS A 13 0.36 11.49 2.68
N TYR A 14 1.53 12.10 2.89
CA TYR A 14 2.63 11.52 3.68
C TYR A 14 2.18 11.08 5.09
N ARG A 15 1.18 11.79 5.68
CA ARG A 15 0.64 11.46 7.01
C ARG A 15 -0.05 10.11 7.08
N LEU A 16 -0.48 9.55 5.93
CA LEU A 16 -1.02 8.20 5.88
C LEU A 16 0.04 7.18 6.32
N MET A 17 1.30 7.37 5.94
CA MET A 17 2.36 6.38 6.19
C MET A 17 3.30 6.74 7.36
N ASN A 18 3.18 7.94 7.92
CA ASN A 18 4.10 8.43 8.96
C ASN A 18 4.24 7.54 10.20
N HIS A 19 3.19 6.80 10.58
CA HIS A 19 3.23 5.87 11.72
C HIS A 19 3.76 4.48 11.36
N GLY A 20 4.27 4.29 10.14
CA GLY A 20 4.95 3.08 9.67
C GLY A 20 4.07 1.82 9.57
N PRO A 21 2.89 1.87 8.92
CA PRO A 21 2.10 0.68 8.69
C PRO A 21 2.78 -0.26 7.69
N THR A 22 2.53 -1.56 7.83
CA THR A 22 2.69 -2.51 6.74
C THR A 22 1.78 -2.10 5.59
N VAL A 23 2.25 -2.23 4.35
CA VAL A 23 1.47 -1.89 3.16
C VAL A 23 1.22 -3.11 2.28
N LEU A 24 0.18 -3.05 1.48
CA LEU A 24 0.04 -3.85 0.28
C LEU A 24 0.62 -3.07 -0.90
N VAL A 25 1.38 -3.75 -1.74
CA VAL A 25 1.94 -3.20 -2.98
C VAL A 25 1.25 -3.87 -4.15
N SER A 26 0.66 -3.08 -5.03
CA SER A 26 -0.01 -3.60 -6.21
C SER A 26 0.47 -2.94 -7.50
N ALA A 27 0.44 -3.71 -8.59
CA ALA A 27 0.85 -3.26 -9.91
C ALA A 27 0.12 -4.07 -11.00
N ARG A 28 0.06 -3.47 -12.19
CA ARG A 28 -0.49 -4.07 -13.40
C ARG A 28 0.48 -3.88 -14.56
N TYR A 29 0.69 -4.94 -15.33
CA TYR A 29 1.37 -4.87 -16.62
C TYR A 29 0.87 -5.99 -17.52
N ASP A 30 0.62 -5.68 -18.79
CA ASP A 30 0.17 -6.64 -19.82
C ASP A 30 -1.05 -7.49 -19.38
N GLY A 31 -2.07 -6.82 -18.84
CA GLY A 31 -3.30 -7.47 -18.34
C GLY A 31 -3.14 -8.30 -17.06
N VAL A 32 -1.94 -8.38 -16.48
CA VAL A 32 -1.66 -9.13 -15.25
C VAL A 32 -1.66 -8.21 -14.04
N ASP A 33 -2.54 -8.51 -13.09
CA ASP A 33 -2.59 -7.89 -11.77
C ASP A 33 -1.86 -8.71 -10.71
N ASN A 34 -1.15 -8.03 -9.82
CA ASN A 34 -0.64 -8.67 -8.63
C ASN A 34 -0.66 -7.74 -7.41
N VAL A 35 -0.69 -8.36 -6.24
CA VAL A 35 -0.58 -7.73 -4.93
C VAL A 35 0.40 -8.53 -4.08
N MET A 36 1.27 -7.86 -3.35
CA MET A 36 2.10 -8.43 -2.29
C MET A 36 2.01 -7.59 -1.01
N ALA A 37 2.44 -8.12 0.12
CA ALA A 37 2.64 -7.32 1.34
C ALA A 37 4.10 -6.85 1.42
N ALA A 38 4.31 -5.65 1.96
CA ALA A 38 5.63 -5.09 2.26
C ALA A 38 5.60 -4.38 3.61
N ALA A 39 6.44 -4.82 4.54
CA ALA A 39 6.65 -4.11 5.80
C ALA A 39 7.68 -2.98 5.65
N TRP A 40 8.66 -3.16 4.75
CA TRP A 40 9.73 -2.20 4.50
C TRP A 40 9.29 -1.15 3.48
N SER A 41 8.54 -0.17 3.98
CA SER A 41 8.10 1.00 3.23
C SER A 41 8.10 2.23 4.14
N GLY A 42 8.23 3.42 3.55
CA GLY A 42 8.28 4.65 4.33
C GLY A 42 8.05 5.90 3.51
N VAL A 43 7.78 7.00 4.21
CA VAL A 43 7.80 8.34 3.62
C VAL A 43 9.25 8.73 3.37
N LEU A 44 9.53 9.23 2.17
CA LEU A 44 10.83 9.78 1.80
C LEU A 44 10.80 11.31 1.76
N ASP A 45 9.71 11.89 1.27
CA ASP A 45 9.58 13.33 1.06
C ASP A 45 8.11 13.78 1.15
N TYR A 46 7.89 15.06 1.47
CA TYR A 46 6.56 15.67 1.63
C TYR A 46 6.41 16.92 0.73
N GLY A 47 5.24 17.56 0.78
CA GLY A 47 4.91 18.72 -0.06
C GLY A 47 4.15 18.33 -1.33
N ASP A 48 4.21 19.17 -2.36
CA ASP A 48 3.39 19.00 -3.57
C ASP A 48 3.84 17.84 -4.48
N ALA A 49 5.07 17.35 -4.30
CA ALA A 49 5.62 16.17 -4.98
C ALA A 49 6.14 15.13 -3.97
N PRO A 50 5.25 14.56 -3.14
CA PRO A 50 5.63 13.69 -2.04
C PRO A 50 6.15 12.36 -2.57
N LYS A 51 7.10 11.77 -1.84
CA LYS A 51 7.80 10.54 -2.25
C LYS A 51 7.73 9.50 -1.16
N VAL A 52 7.70 8.25 -1.60
CA VAL A 52 7.71 7.07 -0.74
C VAL A 52 8.82 6.12 -1.18
N THR A 53 9.28 5.30 -0.25
CA THR A 53 10.16 4.18 -0.52
C THR A 53 9.46 2.86 -0.24
N VAL A 54 9.85 1.83 -0.98
CA VAL A 54 9.48 0.44 -0.69
C VAL A 54 10.60 -0.49 -1.13
N VAL A 55 10.90 -1.51 -0.33
CA VAL A 55 11.87 -2.55 -0.70
C VAL A 55 11.14 -3.71 -1.37
N LEU A 56 11.58 -4.09 -2.57
CA LEU A 56 10.96 -5.14 -3.39
C LEU A 56 12.00 -6.18 -3.81
N ASP A 57 11.96 -7.34 -3.15
CA ASP A 57 12.87 -8.45 -3.39
C ASP A 57 12.83 -8.92 -4.87
N LYS A 58 14.01 -9.28 -5.40
CA LYS A 58 14.20 -9.73 -6.80
C LYS A 58 13.33 -10.92 -7.19
N ALA A 59 12.97 -11.79 -6.25
CA ALA A 59 12.13 -12.95 -6.50
C ALA A 59 10.64 -12.58 -6.68
N THR A 60 10.21 -11.38 -6.31
CA THR A 60 8.79 -11.02 -6.31
C THR A 60 8.27 -10.78 -7.73
N ARG A 61 7.06 -11.26 -8.02
CA ARG A 61 6.37 -10.93 -9.29
C ARG A 61 5.99 -9.45 -9.36
N THR A 62 5.66 -8.84 -8.23
CA THR A 62 5.27 -7.42 -8.18
C THR A 62 6.41 -6.51 -8.65
N ARG A 63 7.67 -6.79 -8.28
CA ARG A 63 8.82 -6.05 -8.79
C ARG A 63 8.86 -6.01 -10.31
N GLU A 64 8.74 -7.16 -10.97
CA GLU A 64 8.77 -7.23 -12.45
C GLU A 64 7.67 -6.39 -13.10
N LEU A 65 6.45 -6.44 -12.54
CA LEU A 65 5.35 -5.64 -13.06
C LEU A 65 5.65 -4.15 -12.92
N ILE A 66 6.21 -3.73 -11.78
CA ILE A 66 6.56 -2.33 -11.50
C ILE A 66 7.70 -1.85 -12.40
N GLU A 67 8.75 -2.64 -12.58
CA GLU A 67 9.85 -2.31 -13.48
C GLU A 67 9.38 -2.22 -14.94
N ALA A 68 8.38 -3.02 -15.33
CA ALA A 68 7.82 -3.01 -16.68
C ALA A 68 6.85 -1.84 -16.95
N CYS A 69 5.99 -1.47 -15.99
CA CYS A 69 4.98 -0.43 -16.20
C CYS A 69 5.34 0.95 -15.60
N GLY A 70 6.32 1.02 -14.70
CA GLY A 70 6.72 2.24 -14.01
C GLY A 70 5.67 2.80 -13.05
N ARG A 71 4.67 2.01 -12.65
CA ARG A 71 3.55 2.44 -11.81
C ARG A 71 3.20 1.39 -10.76
N PHE A 72 2.79 1.84 -9.58
CA PHE A 72 2.36 0.96 -8.50
C PHE A 72 1.44 1.70 -7.54
N ALA A 73 0.79 0.97 -6.64
CA ALA A 73 0.12 1.57 -5.50
C ALA A 73 0.65 1.00 -4.18
N LEU A 74 0.75 1.87 -3.17
CA LEU A 74 0.90 1.48 -1.77
C LEU A 74 -0.45 1.69 -1.08
N GLN A 75 -0.87 0.71 -0.30
CA GLN A 75 -2.19 0.74 0.33
C GLN A 75 -2.12 0.15 1.72
N LEU A 76 -2.91 0.70 2.63
CA LEU A 76 -2.78 0.47 4.06
C LEU A 76 -3.84 -0.55 4.51
N PRO A 77 -3.48 -1.84 4.68
CA PRO A 77 -4.39 -2.82 5.21
C PRO A 77 -4.71 -2.57 6.68
N CYS A 78 -5.90 -2.97 7.07
CA CYS A 78 -6.41 -2.88 8.44
C CYS A 78 -6.53 -4.26 9.11
N VAL A 79 -6.91 -4.29 10.37
CA VAL A 79 -7.13 -5.51 11.16
C VAL A 79 -8.06 -6.50 10.47
N ALA A 80 -9.15 -6.03 9.84
CA ALA A 80 -10.06 -6.88 9.08
C ALA A 80 -9.37 -7.64 7.92
N GLN A 81 -8.25 -7.11 7.42
CA GLN A 81 -7.49 -7.68 6.31
C GLN A 81 -6.25 -8.47 6.74
N ALA A 82 -6.00 -8.70 8.03
CA ALA A 82 -4.78 -9.36 8.51
C ALA A 82 -4.48 -10.70 7.82
N LYS A 83 -5.49 -11.56 7.66
CA LYS A 83 -5.35 -12.84 6.94
C LYS A 83 -5.03 -12.65 5.46
N LEU A 84 -5.67 -11.67 4.81
CA LEU A 84 -5.40 -11.34 3.41
C LEU A 84 -3.96 -10.83 3.24
N THR A 85 -3.51 -9.93 4.12
CA THR A 85 -2.14 -9.39 4.13
C THR A 85 -1.10 -10.51 4.23
N VAL A 86 -1.30 -11.48 5.12
CA VAL A 86 -0.43 -12.67 5.20
C VAL A 86 -0.50 -13.46 3.89
N ALA A 87 -1.70 -13.79 3.42
CA ALA A 87 -1.88 -14.63 2.24
C ALA A 87 -1.19 -14.05 0.99
N VAL A 88 -1.32 -12.74 0.75
CA VAL A 88 -0.67 -12.07 -0.38
C VAL A 88 0.82 -11.84 -0.15
N GLY A 89 1.30 -11.80 1.10
CA GLY A 89 2.73 -11.80 1.41
C GLY A 89 3.41 -13.17 1.24
N THR A 90 2.67 -14.26 1.49
CA THR A 90 3.21 -15.63 1.46
C THR A 90 3.25 -16.24 0.06
N HIS A 91 2.21 -16.04 -0.75
CA HIS A 91 2.11 -16.72 -2.05
C HIS A 91 2.70 -15.87 -3.17
N SER A 92 3.58 -16.42 -4.00
CA SER A 92 4.08 -15.75 -5.20
C SER A 92 3.14 -15.99 -6.39
N ALA A 93 2.85 -14.95 -7.18
CA ALA A 93 2.09 -15.09 -8.41
C ALA A 93 2.85 -15.85 -9.52
N ARG A 94 4.17 -16.08 -9.36
CA ARG A 94 4.95 -16.96 -10.24
C ARG A 94 4.55 -18.43 -10.07
N GLU A 95 4.32 -18.83 -8.82
CA GLU A 95 4.01 -20.21 -8.44
C GLU A 95 2.49 -20.46 -8.39
N MET A 96 1.73 -19.38 -8.19
CA MET A 96 0.27 -19.39 -8.15
C MET A 96 -0.31 -18.45 -9.22
N PRO A 97 -0.36 -18.86 -10.51
CA PRO A 97 -1.09 -18.11 -11.54
C PRO A 97 -2.55 -17.87 -11.13
N GLY A 98 -3.06 -16.65 -11.34
CA GLY A 98 -4.38 -16.26 -10.86
C GLY A 98 -4.48 -16.06 -9.34
N LYS A 99 -3.34 -15.82 -8.66
CA LYS A 99 -3.22 -15.58 -7.21
C LYS A 99 -4.36 -14.75 -6.63
N LEU A 100 -4.67 -13.59 -7.21
CA LEU A 100 -5.67 -12.66 -6.66
C LEU A 100 -7.06 -13.29 -6.64
N THR A 101 -7.47 -13.94 -7.73
CA THR A 101 -8.74 -14.67 -7.81
C THR A 101 -8.79 -15.83 -6.81
N ARG A 102 -7.71 -16.62 -6.72
CA ARG A 102 -7.64 -17.78 -5.80
C ARG A 102 -7.69 -17.37 -4.33
N LEU A 103 -7.08 -16.23 -4.00
CA LEU A 103 -7.09 -15.65 -2.65
C LEU A 103 -8.32 -14.77 -2.38
N GLY A 104 -9.22 -14.60 -3.37
CA GLY A 104 -10.41 -13.77 -3.23
C GLY A 104 -10.11 -12.30 -2.96
N VAL A 105 -9.00 -11.76 -3.49
CA VAL A 105 -8.59 -10.37 -3.26
C VAL A 105 -9.51 -9.44 -4.04
N PRO A 106 -10.35 -8.61 -3.38
CA PRO A 106 -11.25 -7.71 -4.06
C PRO A 106 -10.46 -6.52 -4.60
N ILE A 107 -10.46 -6.33 -5.92
CA ILE A 107 -9.75 -5.21 -6.57
C ILE A 107 -10.71 -4.19 -7.19
N PHE A 108 -10.25 -2.96 -7.37
CA PHE A 108 -10.93 -1.90 -8.10
C PHE A 108 -9.91 -0.93 -8.70
N ASN A 109 -10.35 -0.09 -9.64
CA ASN A 109 -9.54 1.00 -10.19
C ASN A 109 -10.08 2.34 -9.68
N ALA A 110 -9.19 3.25 -9.31
CA ALA A 110 -9.57 4.63 -9.03
C ALA A 110 -9.84 5.38 -10.35
N PRO A 111 -10.74 6.39 -10.35
CA PRO A 111 -10.99 7.21 -11.53
C PRO A 111 -9.69 7.83 -12.07
N GLY A 112 -9.42 7.66 -13.37
CA GLY A 112 -8.22 8.20 -14.01
C GLY A 112 -6.93 7.40 -13.77
N HIS A 113 -6.98 6.28 -13.03
CA HIS A 113 -5.80 5.46 -12.74
C HIS A 113 -6.04 3.98 -13.06
N GLU A 114 -5.25 3.45 -13.99
CA GLU A 114 -5.32 2.04 -14.42
C GLU A 114 -4.43 1.13 -13.56
N LEU A 115 -4.58 1.21 -12.24
CA LEU A 115 -3.88 0.36 -11.28
C LEU A 115 -4.87 -0.44 -10.41
N PRO A 116 -4.57 -1.71 -10.09
CA PRO A 116 -5.40 -2.53 -9.24
C PRO A 116 -5.24 -2.10 -7.78
N LEU A 117 -6.25 -1.45 -7.21
CA LEU A 117 -6.33 -1.12 -5.79
C LEU A 117 -7.12 -2.21 -5.06
N VAL A 118 -6.77 -2.52 -3.82
CA VAL A 118 -7.42 -3.52 -2.97
C VAL A 118 -8.53 -2.84 -2.18
N GLN A 119 -9.74 -3.38 -2.26
CA GLN A 119 -10.87 -2.92 -1.48
C GLN A 119 -10.70 -3.29 -0.01
N GLY A 120 -11.22 -2.45 0.90
CA GLY A 120 -11.17 -2.67 2.34
C GLY A 120 -9.90 -2.17 3.04
N CYS A 121 -8.90 -1.68 2.29
CA CYS A 121 -7.81 -0.89 2.88
C CYS A 121 -8.35 0.44 3.43
N VAL A 122 -7.57 1.11 4.27
CA VAL A 122 -7.95 2.40 4.88
C VAL A 122 -7.21 3.59 4.28
N GLY A 123 -6.27 3.33 3.37
CA GLY A 123 -5.50 4.34 2.65
C GLY A 123 -4.93 3.77 1.36
N TRP A 124 -4.85 4.61 0.32
CA TRP A 124 -4.32 4.27 -0.99
C TRP A 124 -3.46 5.41 -1.51
N LEU A 125 -2.29 5.08 -2.04
CA LEU A 125 -1.35 6.00 -2.67
C LEU A 125 -1.01 5.41 -4.04
N VAL A 126 -1.36 6.12 -5.12
CA VAL A 126 -0.94 5.79 -6.48
C VAL A 126 0.39 6.46 -6.76
N CYS A 127 1.36 5.67 -7.19
CA CYS A 127 2.75 6.08 -7.35
C CYS A 127 3.23 5.87 -8.79
N ARG A 128 4.02 6.83 -9.25
CA ARG A 128 4.90 6.68 -10.41
C ARG A 128 6.31 6.35 -9.92
N LEU A 129 6.91 5.31 -10.48
CA LEU A 129 8.29 4.93 -10.20
C LEU A 129 9.23 6.06 -10.63
N LEU A 130 10.16 6.42 -9.74
CA LEU A 130 11.34 7.21 -10.07
C LEU A 130 12.49 6.22 -10.27
N PRO A 131 12.94 5.98 -11.52
CA PRO A 131 13.96 4.98 -11.78
C PRO A 131 15.29 5.36 -11.14
N GLU A 132 15.77 4.51 -10.24
CA GLU A 132 17.07 4.64 -9.58
C GLU A 132 17.82 3.30 -9.69
N PRO A 133 18.47 3.03 -10.84
CA PRO A 133 19.04 1.71 -11.13
C PRO A 133 20.00 1.20 -10.06
N HIS A 134 20.84 2.06 -9.50
CA HIS A 134 21.76 1.66 -8.42
C HIS A 134 21.00 1.18 -7.18
N ASN A 135 19.98 1.91 -6.74
CA ASN A 135 19.18 1.56 -5.56
C ASN A 135 18.40 0.27 -5.78
N GLN A 136 17.75 0.14 -6.94
CA GLN A 136 16.96 -1.03 -7.31
C GLN A 136 17.81 -2.31 -7.43
N GLN A 137 19.07 -2.21 -7.86
CA GLN A 137 19.94 -3.38 -8.02
C GLN A 137 20.70 -3.73 -6.75
N THR A 138 21.19 -2.72 -6.03
CA THR A 138 22.06 -2.92 -4.85
C THR A 138 21.28 -3.17 -3.57
N TYR A 139 20.15 -2.48 -3.39
CA TYR A 139 19.40 -2.47 -2.12
C TYR A 139 17.96 -2.94 -2.26
N ASP A 140 17.54 -3.29 -3.49
CA ASP A 140 16.14 -3.59 -3.82
C ASP A 140 15.19 -2.45 -3.42
N LEU A 141 15.71 -1.23 -3.35
CA LEU A 141 15.02 -0.04 -2.88
C LEU A 141 14.41 0.71 -4.06
N PHE A 142 13.10 0.90 -4.03
CA PHE A 142 12.33 1.62 -5.04
C PHE A 142 11.84 2.94 -4.47
N ILE A 143 11.90 3.99 -5.28
CA ILE A 143 11.36 5.31 -4.95
C ILE A 143 10.13 5.57 -5.83
N GLY A 144 9.01 5.93 -5.22
CA GLY A 144 7.80 6.35 -5.93
C GLY A 144 7.45 7.79 -5.62
N GLN A 145 7.11 8.56 -6.66
CA GLN A 145 6.39 9.83 -6.48
C GLN A 145 4.90 9.55 -6.42
N VAL A 146 4.22 10.04 -5.38
CA VAL A 146 2.77 9.88 -5.24
C VAL A 146 2.08 10.88 -6.17
N GLU A 147 1.17 10.39 -7.00
CA GLU A 147 0.40 11.19 -7.96
C GLU A 147 -1.06 11.39 -7.52
N ALA A 148 -1.58 10.47 -6.71
CA ALA A 148 -2.90 10.60 -6.10
C ALA A 148 -2.98 9.79 -4.80
N ALA A 149 -3.82 10.23 -3.87
CA ALA A 149 -4.04 9.54 -2.60
C ALA A 149 -5.49 9.64 -2.15
N TRP A 150 -5.95 8.60 -1.46
CA TRP A 150 -7.27 8.51 -0.85
C TRP A 150 -7.18 7.82 0.50
N ALA A 151 -8.20 8.01 1.32
CA ALA A 151 -8.33 7.31 2.58
C ALA A 151 -9.80 7.06 2.94
N ASP A 152 -9.99 6.12 3.85
CA ASP A 152 -11.27 5.87 4.50
C ASP A 152 -11.51 7.00 5.53
N GLU A 153 -12.48 7.87 5.26
CA GLU A 153 -12.74 9.06 6.07
C GLU A 153 -13.19 8.76 7.52
N ARG A 154 -13.60 7.52 7.80
CA ARG A 154 -13.93 7.09 9.17
C ARG A 154 -12.69 7.12 10.06
N VAL A 155 -11.52 6.77 9.51
CA VAL A 155 -10.25 6.73 10.23
C VAL A 155 -9.25 7.80 9.82
N PHE A 156 -9.37 8.41 8.64
CA PHE A 156 -8.48 9.49 8.21
C PHE A 156 -9.25 10.65 7.57
N ARG A 157 -9.31 11.78 8.27
CA ARG A 157 -10.00 12.98 7.78
C ARG A 157 -9.30 14.24 8.28
N GLN A 158 -9.42 15.32 7.51
CA GLN A 158 -8.75 16.59 7.79
C GLN A 158 -7.23 16.44 8.00
N GLY A 159 -6.63 15.48 7.28
CA GLY A 159 -5.19 15.20 7.32
C GLY A 159 -4.70 14.61 8.65
N ARG A 160 -5.55 13.92 9.40
CA ARG A 160 -5.23 13.26 10.68
C ARG A 160 -5.90 11.90 10.80
N TRP A 161 -5.25 11.01 11.55
CA TRP A 161 -5.81 9.72 11.97
C TRP A 161 -6.77 9.90 13.16
N HIS A 162 -7.87 9.17 13.15
CA HIS A 162 -8.93 9.17 14.17
C HIS A 162 -9.29 7.73 14.58
N PHE A 163 -8.27 6.88 14.77
CA PHE A 163 -8.49 5.46 15.10
C PHE A 163 -9.28 5.24 16.38
N ASP A 164 -9.17 6.16 17.36
CA ASP A 164 -9.84 6.04 18.65
C ASP A 164 -11.36 6.35 18.58
N GLU A 165 -11.83 6.89 17.45
CA GLU A 165 -13.24 7.20 17.19
C GLU A 165 -13.89 6.23 16.18
N ALA A 166 -13.13 5.25 15.70
CA ALA A 166 -13.54 4.30 14.69
C ALA A 166 -13.48 2.86 15.22
N PRO A 167 -14.14 1.90 14.55
CA PRO A 167 -14.02 0.50 14.91
C PRO A 167 -12.57 0.00 14.87
N ASP A 168 -12.20 -0.85 15.83
CA ASP A 168 -10.83 -1.37 15.96
C ASP A 168 -10.39 -2.20 14.74
N ASP A 169 -11.34 -2.72 13.97
CA ASP A 169 -11.07 -3.49 12.75
C ASP A 169 -10.44 -2.65 11.63
N LEU A 170 -10.53 -1.31 11.71
CA LEU A 170 -9.94 -0.33 10.79
C LEU A 170 -8.52 0.11 11.19
N ARG A 171 -8.00 -0.33 12.34
CA ARG A 171 -6.62 0.00 12.75
C ARG A 171 -5.61 -0.61 11.76
N THR A 172 -4.59 0.15 11.39
CA THR A 172 -3.56 -0.34 10.47
C THR A 172 -2.69 -1.41 11.12
N LEU A 173 -2.16 -2.30 10.28
CA LEU A 173 -1.27 -3.38 10.69
C LEU A 173 0.20 -2.95 10.68
N HIS A 174 0.98 -3.44 11.64
CA HIS A 174 2.42 -3.24 11.76
C HIS A 174 3.08 -4.61 11.97
N HIS A 175 3.64 -5.17 10.90
CA HIS A 175 4.22 -6.51 10.90
C HIS A 175 5.41 -6.62 11.86
N VAL A 176 5.48 -7.75 12.57
CA VAL A 176 6.59 -8.09 13.48
C VAL A 176 7.41 -9.23 12.86
N ALA A 177 6.79 -10.39 12.70
CA ALA A 177 7.39 -11.59 12.11
C ALA A 177 6.30 -12.62 11.79
N GLY A 178 6.54 -13.48 10.80
CA GLY A 178 5.58 -14.52 10.41
C GLY A 178 4.21 -13.93 10.05
N GLY A 179 3.15 -14.42 10.67
CA GLY A 179 1.79 -13.87 10.53
C GLY A 179 1.36 -12.92 11.65
N GLN A 180 2.29 -12.45 12.49
CA GLN A 180 2.00 -11.60 13.65
C GLN A 180 2.12 -10.10 13.30
N PHE A 181 1.14 -9.33 13.75
CA PHE A 181 1.10 -7.88 13.63
C PHE A 181 0.84 -7.24 14.99
N ILE A 182 1.37 -6.03 15.18
CA ILE A 182 0.87 -5.04 16.12
C ILE A 182 -0.13 -4.15 15.36
N VAL A 183 -1.08 -3.55 16.05
CA VAL A 183 -2.06 -2.63 15.45
C VAL A 183 -1.78 -1.20 15.89
N ALA A 184 -2.16 -0.21 15.08
CA ALA A 184 -2.07 1.19 15.48
C ALA A 184 -2.76 1.40 16.84
N GLY A 185 -2.00 1.91 17.81
CA GLY A 185 -2.44 2.01 19.21
C GLY A 185 -3.25 3.26 19.51
N ARG A 186 -3.41 3.54 20.81
CA ARG A 186 -4.06 4.75 21.34
C ARG A 186 -3.31 6.01 20.93
N THR A 187 -4.03 7.06 20.54
CA THR A 187 -3.46 8.38 20.27
C THR A 187 -3.06 9.09 21.57
N VAL A 188 -1.92 9.77 21.57
CA VAL A 188 -1.47 10.63 22.68
C VAL A 188 -1.13 12.00 22.11
N GLN A 189 -1.56 13.06 22.79
CA GLN A 189 -1.15 14.44 22.49
C GLN A 189 0.03 14.80 23.39
N GLY A 190 1.09 15.32 22.78
CA GLY A 190 2.28 15.84 23.46
C GLY A 190 2.34 17.36 23.42
#